data_AF-A0A3D0KSG3-F1
#
_entry.id   AF-A0A3D0KSG3-F1
#
_cell.length_a   1.000
_cell.length_b   1.000
_cell.length_c   1.000
_cell.angle_alpha   90.00
_cell.angle_beta   90.00
_cell.angle_gamma   90.00
#
_symmetry.space_group_name_H-M   'P 1'
#
loop_
_entity.id
_entity.type
_entity.pdbx_description
1 polymer ?
#
loop_
_entity_poly.entity_id
_entity_poly.type
_entity_poly.pdbx_seq_one_letter_code
_entity_poly.pdbx_strand_id
1 'polypeptide(L)'
;MREFAGTKDGPHATLKINTHDAVSRMLRDGKMGFCEAVMDGELESSSMAELIELAVLHGSDLDERMETGLMRRIGLKLFHQLRSNTRSGSARNIAHHYDLGNEFYESWLDGTMTYSSALYEAESDDLLTAQTNKYRRLAELADIQPGDHVLEIGCGWGGFAKFAIEERDARVTGITISKAQHEFATRRLAEAGLSDRADVRLVDYRDVEGTFDRIVSIEMFEAVGQAYWQTYFESLSRLL
;
A
#
# COMPACT_ATOMS: atom_id res chain seq x y z
N MET A 1 -2.92 -28.69 25.90
CA MET A 1 -3.62 -27.73 25.03
C MET A 1 -4.72 -27.07 25.85
N ARG A 2 -4.82 -25.74 25.84
CA ARG A 2 -5.94 -25.02 26.45
C ARG A 2 -6.80 -24.48 25.33
N GLU A 3 -8.11 -24.59 25.48
CA GLU A 3 -9.09 -24.13 24.52
C GLU A 3 -9.90 -23.00 25.14
N PHE A 4 -10.11 -21.94 24.37
CA PHE A 4 -10.89 -20.78 24.75
C PHE A 4 -11.93 -20.56 23.66
N ALA A 5 -13.19 -20.40 24.05
CA ALA A 5 -14.30 -20.20 23.13
C ALA A 5 -15.11 -18.96 23.55
N GLY A 6 -15.46 -18.14 22.55
CA GLY A 6 -16.40 -17.03 22.72
C GLY A 6 -17.85 -17.49 22.59
N THR A 7 -18.79 -16.62 22.96
CA THR A 7 -20.24 -16.90 22.82
C THR A 7 -20.80 -16.49 21.44
N LYS A 8 -19.95 -15.98 20.55
CA LYS A 8 -20.31 -15.54 19.20
C LYS A 8 -19.43 -16.27 18.19
N ASP A 9 -19.97 -16.50 17.01
CA ASP A 9 -19.19 -17.02 15.88
C ASP A 9 -18.07 -16.04 15.50
N GLY A 10 -16.92 -16.59 15.08
CA GLY A 10 -15.74 -15.81 14.75
C GLY A 10 -14.57 -16.68 14.25
N PRO A 11 -13.41 -16.09 13.97
CA PRO A 11 -12.24 -16.81 13.51
C PRO A 11 -11.72 -17.78 14.57
N HIS A 12 -11.21 -18.92 14.12
CA HIS A 12 -10.65 -19.96 14.98
C HIS A 12 -9.15 -20.03 14.77
N ALA A 13 -8.37 -19.68 15.79
CA ALA A 13 -6.92 -19.63 15.67
C ALA A 13 -6.23 -20.44 16.77
N THR A 14 -5.01 -20.89 16.50
CA THR A 14 -4.14 -21.47 17.51
C THR A 14 -3.05 -20.50 17.90
N LEU A 15 -2.65 -20.53 19.15
CA LEU A 15 -1.49 -19.79 19.63
C LEU A 15 -0.57 -20.77 20.34
N LYS A 16 0.55 -21.11 19.69
CA LYS A 16 1.58 -21.96 20.26
C LYS A 16 2.77 -21.10 20.66
N ILE A 17 3.03 -21.08 21.96
CA ILE A 17 4.16 -20.39 22.56
C ILE A 17 5.29 -21.42 22.70
N ASN A 18 6.35 -21.26 21.92
CA ASN A 18 7.50 -22.16 21.91
C ASN A 18 8.46 -21.84 23.06
N THR A 19 8.58 -20.56 23.45
CA THR A 19 9.49 -20.11 24.51
C THR A 19 8.83 -19.11 25.47
N HIS A 20 9.33 -19.04 26.71
CA HIS A 20 8.89 -18.03 27.67
C HIS A 20 9.30 -16.60 27.28
N ASP A 21 10.30 -16.47 26.39
CA ASP A 21 10.75 -15.18 25.86
C ASP A 21 9.65 -14.51 25.03
N ALA A 22 8.85 -15.28 24.27
CA ALA A 22 7.71 -14.74 23.52
C ALA A 22 6.74 -13.96 24.42
N VAL A 23 6.39 -14.54 25.57
CA VAL A 23 5.50 -13.90 26.56
C VAL A 23 6.15 -12.64 27.12
N SER A 24 7.43 -12.71 27.47
CA SER A 24 8.18 -11.59 28.02
C SER A 24 8.29 -10.43 27.02
N ARG A 25 8.51 -10.72 25.73
CA ARG A 25 8.52 -9.74 24.63
C ARG A 25 7.14 -9.12 24.41
N MET A 26 6.09 -9.93 24.34
CA MET A 26 4.72 -9.40 24.17
C MET A 26 4.32 -8.46 25.32
N LEU A 27 4.66 -8.81 26.57
CA LEU A 27 4.37 -7.97 27.74
C LEU A 27 5.18 -6.67 27.75
N ARG A 28 6.45 -6.71 27.30
CA ARG A 28 7.35 -5.54 27.32
C ARG A 28 7.16 -4.63 26.11
N ASP A 29 7.05 -5.21 24.93
CA ASP A 29 7.15 -4.52 23.63
C ASP A 29 5.78 -4.44 22.91
N GLY A 30 4.74 -5.07 23.47
CA GLY A 30 3.37 -5.04 22.96
C GLY A 30 3.25 -5.73 21.60
N LYS A 31 2.51 -5.09 20.67
CA LYS A 31 2.31 -5.57 19.29
C LYS A 31 3.63 -5.84 18.54
N MET A 32 4.65 -5.00 18.74
CA MET A 32 5.97 -5.22 18.12
C MET A 32 6.66 -6.48 18.65
N GLY A 33 6.57 -6.71 19.96
CA GLY A 33 7.11 -7.93 20.57
C GLY A 33 6.44 -9.21 20.07
N PHE A 34 5.14 -9.14 19.76
CA PHE A 34 4.44 -10.24 19.08
C PHE A 34 5.03 -10.49 17.69
N CYS A 35 5.20 -9.45 16.86
CA CYS A 35 5.78 -9.59 15.53
C CYS A 35 7.20 -10.17 15.56
N GLU A 36 8.05 -9.66 16.45
CA GLU A 36 9.42 -10.18 16.62
C GLU A 36 9.42 -11.63 17.09
N ALA A 37 8.57 -12.01 18.04
CA ALA A 37 8.45 -13.38 18.51
C ALA A 37 8.00 -14.35 17.40
N VAL A 38 7.13 -13.91 16.48
CA VAL A 38 6.76 -14.69 15.29
C VAL A 38 7.94 -14.86 14.36
N MET A 39 8.67 -13.77 14.08
CA MET A 39 9.84 -13.80 13.19
C MET A 39 10.97 -14.69 13.72
N ASP A 40 11.18 -14.68 15.04
CA ASP A 40 12.21 -15.47 15.73
C ASP A 40 11.77 -16.93 16.00
N GLY A 41 10.55 -17.31 15.61
CA GLY A 41 10.00 -18.67 15.83
C GLY A 41 9.67 -19.00 17.28
N GLU A 42 9.61 -17.98 18.14
CA GLU A 42 9.24 -18.09 19.56
C GLU A 42 7.73 -18.30 19.76
N LEU A 43 6.93 -17.94 18.75
CA LEU A 43 5.48 -18.03 18.70
C LEU A 43 5.01 -18.43 17.30
N GLU A 44 4.05 -19.34 17.21
CA GLU A 44 3.45 -19.76 15.94
C GLU A 44 1.93 -19.98 16.04
N SER A 45 1.27 -20.00 14.87
CA SER A 45 -0.15 -20.30 14.70
C SER A 45 -0.33 -21.21 13.49
N SER A 46 -1.34 -22.08 13.55
CA SER A 46 -1.84 -22.84 12.39
C SER A 46 -2.36 -21.93 11.27
N SER A 47 -2.84 -20.74 11.63
CA SER A 47 -3.28 -19.70 10.71
C SER A 47 -2.96 -18.33 11.32
N MET A 48 -1.92 -17.69 10.82
CA MET A 48 -1.53 -16.36 11.29
C MET A 48 -2.62 -15.32 10.94
N ALA A 49 -3.26 -15.49 9.79
CA ALA A 49 -4.35 -14.62 9.35
C ALA A 49 -5.53 -14.65 10.33
N GLU A 50 -6.02 -15.84 10.69
CA GLU A 50 -7.13 -15.97 11.65
C GLU A 50 -6.73 -15.49 13.06
N LEU A 51 -5.47 -15.68 13.46
CA LEU A 51 -4.97 -15.17 14.74
C LEU A 51 -4.96 -13.64 14.79
N ILE A 52 -4.50 -13.00 13.70
CA ILE A 52 -4.49 -11.54 13.58
C ILE A 52 -5.93 -11.01 13.50
N GLU A 53 -6.82 -11.66 12.75
CA GLU A 53 -8.24 -11.31 12.69
C GLU A 53 -8.88 -11.37 14.09
N LEU A 54 -8.66 -12.46 14.81
CA LEU A 54 -9.13 -12.61 16.19
C LEU A 54 -8.60 -11.49 17.09
N ALA A 55 -7.32 -11.12 16.94
CA ALA A 55 -6.73 -10.03 17.71
C ALA A 55 -7.34 -8.66 17.36
N VAL A 56 -7.61 -8.39 16.08
CA VAL A 56 -8.24 -7.14 15.63
C VAL A 56 -9.67 -7.02 16.18
N LEU A 57 -10.45 -8.11 16.16
CA LEU A 57 -11.82 -8.14 16.72
C LEU A 57 -11.86 -7.85 18.23
N HIS A 58 -10.77 -8.14 18.95
CA HIS A 58 -10.61 -7.85 20.38
C HIS A 58 -9.67 -6.66 20.63
N GLY A 59 -9.44 -5.83 19.62
CA GLY A 59 -8.40 -4.80 19.64
C GLY A 59 -8.51 -3.80 20.79
N SER A 60 -9.71 -3.42 21.21
CA SER A 60 -9.92 -2.52 22.36
C SER A 60 -9.45 -3.15 23.68
N ASP A 61 -9.79 -4.41 23.90
CA ASP A 61 -9.48 -5.14 25.12
C ASP A 61 -7.98 -5.49 25.17
N LEU A 62 -7.41 -5.81 24.01
CA LEU A 62 -5.97 -6.02 23.86
C LEU A 62 -5.20 -4.72 24.03
N ASP A 63 -5.64 -3.62 23.44
CA ASP A 63 -4.95 -2.33 23.60
C ASP A 63 -4.98 -1.88 25.06
N GLU A 64 -6.12 -1.97 25.76
CA GLU A 64 -6.21 -1.64 27.19
C GLU A 64 -5.31 -2.52 28.07
N ARG A 65 -5.19 -3.82 27.74
CA ARG A 65 -4.39 -4.79 28.52
C ARG A 65 -2.92 -4.87 28.10
N MET A 66 -2.57 -4.42 26.90
CA MET A 66 -1.23 -4.41 26.32
C MET A 66 -0.66 -3.00 26.20
N GLU A 67 -1.29 -1.98 26.80
CA GLU A 67 -0.77 -0.62 26.85
C GLU A 67 0.61 -0.61 27.52
N THR A 68 1.64 -0.32 26.71
CA THR A 68 2.97 -0.01 27.21
C THR A 68 2.97 1.35 27.92
N GLY A 69 3.66 1.45 29.07
CA GLY A 69 3.67 2.64 29.94
C GLY A 69 3.97 3.97 29.23
N LEU A 70 3.48 5.06 29.82
CA LEU A 70 3.47 6.46 29.34
C LEU A 70 4.76 6.92 28.63
N MET A 71 5.93 6.46 29.09
CA MET A 71 7.26 6.79 28.56
C MET A 71 7.45 6.33 27.11
N ARG A 72 6.89 5.18 26.72
CA ARG A 72 7.01 4.66 25.34
C ARG A 72 6.06 5.36 24.38
N ARG A 73 4.87 5.79 24.83
CA ARG A 73 3.96 6.64 24.04
C ARG A 73 4.62 7.95 23.62
N ILE A 74 5.41 8.54 24.50
CA ILE A 74 6.20 9.75 24.22
C ILE A 74 7.34 9.42 23.23
N GLY A 75 8.05 8.30 23.42
CA GLY A 75 9.10 7.84 22.50
C GLY A 75 8.60 7.55 21.07
N LEU A 76 7.46 6.86 20.94
CA LEU A 76 6.83 6.56 19.65
C LEU A 76 6.36 7.84 18.94
N LYS A 77 5.79 8.81 19.67
CA LYS A 77 5.45 10.14 19.11
C LYS A 77 6.67 10.88 18.60
N LEU A 78 7.79 10.85 19.34
CA LEU A 78 9.06 11.46 18.92
C LEU A 78 9.62 10.77 17.67
N PHE A 79 9.56 9.43 17.62
CA PHE A 79 10.02 8.65 16.47
C PHE A 79 9.16 8.88 15.22
N HIS A 80 7.86 9.07 15.40
CA HIS A 80 6.93 9.42 14.32
C HIS A 80 7.19 10.83 13.78
N GLN A 81 7.51 11.79 14.66
CA GLN A 81 7.91 13.15 14.25
C GLN A 81 9.24 13.17 13.47
N LEU A 82 10.17 12.28 13.81
CA LEU A 82 11.45 12.12 13.09
C LEU A 82 11.33 11.43 11.72
N ARG A 83 10.19 10.77 11.44
CA ARG A 83 9.82 10.18 10.14
C ARG A 83 8.89 11.07 9.32
N SER A 84 8.99 12.40 9.46
CA SER A 84 8.18 13.32 8.66
C SER A 84 8.36 13.09 7.15
N ASN A 85 7.26 13.17 6.38
CA ASN A 85 7.21 13.09 4.91
C ASN A 85 7.82 14.31 4.21
N THR A 86 9.01 14.69 4.65
CA THR A 86 9.89 15.60 3.92
C THR A 86 10.24 14.99 2.57
N ARG A 87 10.42 15.83 1.55
CA ARG A 87 10.83 15.43 0.20
C ARG A 87 11.99 14.41 0.20
N SER A 88 13.06 14.74 0.93
CA SER A 88 14.24 13.88 1.06
C SER A 88 13.99 12.59 1.86
N GLY A 89 13.02 12.58 2.78
CA GLY A 89 12.64 11.42 3.57
C GLY A 89 11.79 10.44 2.75
N SER A 90 10.79 10.95 2.03
CA SER A 90 9.91 10.13 1.19
C SER A 90 10.70 9.40 0.09
N ALA A 91 11.59 10.11 -0.63
CA ALA A 91 12.44 9.49 -1.65
C ALA A 91 13.34 8.38 -1.08
N ARG A 92 13.89 8.58 0.12
CA ARG A 92 14.77 7.60 0.78
C ARG A 92 14.01 6.38 1.30
N ASN A 93 12.83 6.58 1.88
CA ASN A 93 11.99 5.50 2.39
C ASN A 93 11.49 4.60 1.26
N ILE A 94 11.09 5.20 0.13
CA ILE A 94 10.61 4.47 -1.05
C ILE A 94 11.75 3.73 -1.76
N ALA A 95 12.93 4.34 -1.90
CA ALA A 95 14.11 3.65 -2.45
C ALA A 95 14.41 2.37 -1.65
N HIS A 96 14.45 2.43 -0.32
CA HIS A 96 14.69 1.25 0.51
C HIS A 96 13.58 0.18 0.44
N HIS A 97 12.32 0.55 0.18
CA HIS A 97 11.21 -0.40 0.18
C HIS A 97 11.03 -1.12 -1.17
N TYR A 98 11.37 -0.48 -2.29
CA TYR A 98 11.26 -1.08 -3.62
C TYR A 98 12.60 -1.56 -4.22
N ASP A 99 13.72 -1.33 -3.54
CA ASP A 99 15.01 -1.96 -3.86
C ASP A 99 15.06 -3.47 -3.48
N LEU A 100 13.98 -4.03 -2.91
CA LEU A 100 13.78 -5.50 -2.82
C LEU A 100 13.76 -6.16 -4.22
N GLY A 101 13.65 -5.35 -5.29
CA GLY A 101 13.77 -5.76 -6.68
C GLY A 101 12.43 -6.12 -7.31
N ASN A 102 12.28 -5.87 -8.61
CA ASN A 102 11.05 -6.20 -9.34
C ASN A 102 10.76 -7.72 -9.32
N GLU A 103 11.80 -8.55 -9.34
CA GLU A 103 11.69 -10.03 -9.28
C GLU A 103 10.95 -10.52 -8.02
N PHE A 104 11.15 -9.86 -6.88
CA PHE A 104 10.47 -10.21 -5.64
C PHE A 104 8.95 -10.01 -5.79
N TYR A 105 8.53 -8.87 -6.33
CA TYR A 105 7.12 -8.55 -6.51
C TYR A 105 6.48 -9.38 -7.63
N GLU A 106 7.20 -9.61 -8.74
CA GLU A 106 6.75 -10.49 -9.84
C GLU A 106 6.44 -11.92 -9.39
N SER A 107 7.07 -12.38 -8.30
CA SER A 107 6.89 -13.75 -7.80
C SER A 107 5.51 -14.02 -7.20
N TRP A 108 4.74 -12.98 -6.85
CA TRP A 108 3.44 -13.14 -6.18
C TRP A 108 2.36 -12.12 -6.59
N LEU A 109 2.72 -11.05 -7.29
CA LEU A 109 1.73 -10.17 -7.94
C LEU A 109 1.21 -10.78 -9.25
N ASP A 110 0.09 -10.25 -9.72
CA ASP A 110 -0.43 -10.58 -11.05
C ASP A 110 0.38 -9.86 -12.15
N GLY A 111 0.09 -10.17 -13.42
CA GLY A 111 0.81 -9.64 -14.59
C GLY A 111 0.78 -8.10 -14.73
N THR A 112 -0.18 -7.42 -14.10
CA THR A 112 -0.21 -5.94 -14.08
C THR A 112 0.81 -5.33 -13.12
N MET A 113 1.41 -6.13 -12.22
CA MET A 113 2.30 -5.68 -11.15
C MET A 113 1.62 -4.66 -10.23
N THR A 114 0.41 -4.96 -9.80
CA THR A 114 -0.41 -4.04 -9.02
C THR A 114 -0.33 -4.34 -7.54
N TYR A 115 0.43 -3.53 -6.80
CA TYR A 115 0.52 -3.65 -5.34
C TYR A 115 -0.46 -2.71 -4.64
N SER A 116 -1.74 -3.01 -4.77
CA SER A 116 -2.85 -2.34 -4.09
C SER A 116 -4.02 -3.32 -3.98
N SER A 117 -5.08 -2.95 -3.26
CA SER A 117 -6.34 -3.71 -3.27
C SER A 117 -6.84 -3.98 -4.69
N ALA A 118 -7.57 -5.08 -4.87
CA ALA A 118 -8.25 -5.47 -6.11
C ALA A 118 -9.77 -5.44 -5.91
N LEU A 119 -10.55 -5.41 -7.00
CA LEU A 119 -12.01 -5.42 -6.95
C LEU A 119 -12.56 -6.73 -7.54
N TYR A 120 -13.00 -7.63 -6.67
CA TYR A 120 -13.66 -8.87 -7.07
C TYR A 120 -15.14 -8.60 -7.33
N GLU A 121 -15.61 -8.82 -8.55
CA GLU A 121 -17.03 -8.72 -8.91
C GLU A 121 -17.73 -10.07 -8.75
N ALA A 122 -16.98 -11.16 -8.90
CA ALA A 122 -17.39 -12.52 -8.57
C ALA A 122 -16.35 -13.22 -7.69
N GLU A 123 -16.79 -14.16 -6.86
CA GLU A 123 -15.89 -15.00 -6.04
C GLU A 123 -14.93 -15.86 -6.89
N SER A 124 -15.27 -16.09 -8.15
CA SER A 124 -14.46 -16.85 -9.10
C SER A 124 -13.42 -16.01 -9.85
N ASP A 125 -13.39 -14.70 -9.67
CA ASP A 125 -12.42 -13.84 -10.36
C ASP A 125 -11.00 -14.20 -9.91
N ASP A 126 -10.08 -14.33 -10.86
CA ASP A 126 -8.66 -14.37 -10.55
C ASP A 126 -8.12 -12.97 -10.21
N LEU A 127 -6.91 -12.90 -9.65
CA LEU A 127 -6.33 -11.63 -9.21
C LEU A 127 -6.16 -10.63 -10.37
N LEU A 128 -5.80 -11.11 -11.56
CA LEU A 128 -5.61 -10.26 -12.75
C LEU A 128 -6.95 -9.62 -13.17
N THR A 129 -8.02 -10.41 -13.19
CA THR A 129 -9.38 -9.97 -13.47
C THR A 129 -9.83 -8.96 -12.43
N ALA A 130 -9.63 -9.25 -11.14
CA ALA A 130 -9.99 -8.35 -10.05
C ALA A 130 -9.22 -7.02 -10.09
N GLN A 131 -7.95 -7.03 -10.48
CA GLN A 131 -7.17 -5.79 -10.67
C GLN A 131 -7.68 -4.99 -11.88
N THR A 132 -8.04 -5.67 -12.96
CA THR A 132 -8.61 -5.03 -14.15
C THR A 132 -9.99 -4.43 -13.87
N ASN A 133 -10.83 -5.11 -13.09
CA ASN A 133 -12.13 -4.61 -12.64
C ASN A 133 -11.96 -3.34 -11.80
N LYS A 134 -10.98 -3.32 -10.90
CA LYS A 134 -10.63 -2.10 -10.15
C LYS A 134 -10.22 -0.96 -11.08
N TYR A 135 -9.36 -1.22 -12.08
CA TYR A 135 -8.96 -0.18 -13.04
C TYR A 135 -10.15 0.38 -13.83
N ARG A 136 -11.06 -0.49 -14.27
CA ARG A 136 -12.30 -0.08 -14.91
C ARG A 136 -13.13 0.82 -14.01
N ARG A 137 -13.31 0.42 -12.75
CA ARG A 137 -14.07 1.18 -11.75
C ARG A 137 -13.44 2.53 -11.44
N LEU A 138 -12.12 2.59 -11.31
CA LEU A 138 -11.39 3.85 -11.10
C LEU A 138 -11.55 4.81 -12.28
N ALA A 139 -11.43 4.31 -13.50
CA ALA A 139 -11.63 5.13 -14.70
C ALA A 139 -13.06 5.66 -14.82
N GLU A 140 -14.06 4.87 -14.42
CA GLU A 140 -15.47 5.32 -14.36
C GLU A 140 -15.70 6.38 -13.28
N LEU A 141 -15.16 6.18 -12.08
CA LEU A 141 -15.29 7.13 -10.98
C LEU A 141 -14.59 8.46 -11.26
N ALA A 142 -13.43 8.40 -11.93
CA ALA A 142 -12.74 9.57 -12.42
C ALA A 142 -13.41 10.18 -13.66
N ASP A 143 -14.34 9.48 -14.30
CA ASP A 143 -15.02 9.90 -15.53
C ASP A 143 -14.04 10.21 -16.67
N ILE A 144 -13.06 9.31 -16.87
CA ILE A 144 -12.04 9.45 -17.93
C ILE A 144 -12.69 9.25 -19.31
N GLN A 145 -12.59 10.27 -20.16
CA GLN A 145 -13.12 10.28 -21.52
C GLN A 145 -12.00 10.06 -22.56
N PRO A 146 -12.35 9.57 -23.76
CA PRO A 146 -11.40 9.51 -24.88
C PRO A 146 -10.76 10.87 -25.16
N GLY A 147 -9.43 10.89 -25.26
CA GLY A 147 -8.63 12.09 -25.48
C GLY A 147 -8.23 12.85 -24.22
N ASP A 148 -8.77 12.52 -23.04
CA ASP A 148 -8.37 13.15 -21.77
C ASP A 148 -6.87 12.93 -21.51
N HIS A 149 -6.21 13.96 -20.97
CA HIS A 149 -4.87 13.86 -20.41
C HIS A 149 -4.96 13.61 -18.90
N VAL A 150 -4.65 12.38 -18.51
CA VAL A 150 -4.75 11.88 -17.13
C VAL A 150 -3.40 11.95 -16.43
N LEU A 151 -3.37 12.50 -15.21
CA LEU A 151 -2.24 12.37 -14.29
C LEU A 151 -2.46 11.19 -13.34
N GLU A 152 -1.54 10.23 -13.32
CA GLU A 152 -1.49 9.17 -12.32
C GLU A 152 -0.41 9.47 -11.27
N ILE A 153 -0.83 9.87 -10.07
CA ILE A 153 0.06 10.15 -8.93
C ILE A 153 0.38 8.85 -8.21
N GLY A 154 1.65 8.44 -8.26
CA GLY A 154 2.12 7.18 -7.71
C GLY A 154 1.84 6.02 -8.67
N CYS A 155 2.31 6.11 -9.92
CA CYS A 155 1.92 5.21 -11.00
C CYS A 155 2.42 3.75 -10.87
N GLY A 156 3.16 3.43 -9.80
CA GLY A 156 3.74 2.12 -9.58
C GLY A 156 4.50 1.62 -10.81
N TRP A 157 4.18 0.41 -11.23
CA TRP A 157 4.77 -0.23 -12.42
C TRP A 157 4.02 0.08 -13.73
N GLY A 158 3.08 1.02 -13.74
CA GLY A 158 2.37 1.47 -14.95
C GLY A 158 1.21 0.58 -15.40
N GLY A 159 0.65 -0.22 -14.49
CA GLY A 159 -0.50 -1.09 -14.79
C GLY A 159 -1.76 -0.31 -15.16
N PHE A 160 -2.12 0.70 -14.35
CA PHE A 160 -3.27 1.57 -14.63
C PHE A 160 -3.03 2.45 -15.86
N ALA A 161 -1.84 3.06 -15.99
CA ALA A 161 -1.48 3.83 -17.19
C ALA A 161 -1.72 3.05 -18.49
N LYS A 162 -1.26 1.79 -18.55
CA LYS A 162 -1.50 0.92 -19.70
C LYS A 162 -3.00 0.72 -19.96
N PHE A 163 -3.76 0.38 -18.91
CA PHE A 163 -5.21 0.22 -18.98
C PHE A 163 -5.92 1.47 -19.50
N ALA A 164 -5.63 2.65 -18.95
CA ALA A 164 -6.29 3.89 -19.32
C ALA A 164 -6.03 4.28 -20.79
N ILE A 165 -4.82 4.03 -21.29
CA ILE A 165 -4.49 4.31 -22.69
C ILE A 165 -5.19 3.33 -23.65
N GLU A 166 -5.19 2.03 -23.33
CA GLU A 166 -5.76 1.00 -24.20
C GLU A 166 -7.29 0.98 -24.18
N GLU A 167 -7.90 1.07 -22.99
CA GLU A 167 -9.34 0.85 -22.79
C GLU A 167 -10.16 2.15 -22.78
N ARG A 168 -9.52 3.29 -22.52
CA ARG A 168 -10.20 4.61 -22.46
C ARG A 168 -9.71 5.61 -23.50
N ASP A 169 -8.74 5.24 -24.34
CA ASP A 169 -8.11 6.13 -25.33
C ASP A 169 -7.61 7.45 -24.71
N ALA A 170 -7.10 7.37 -23.48
CA ALA A 170 -6.54 8.50 -22.77
C ALA A 170 -5.05 8.68 -23.10
N ARG A 171 -4.53 9.87 -22.79
CA ARG A 171 -3.09 10.11 -22.64
C ARG A 171 -2.76 10.11 -21.16
N VAL A 172 -1.66 9.49 -20.75
CA VAL A 172 -1.32 9.37 -19.32
C VAL A 172 0.06 9.96 -19.05
N THR A 173 0.13 10.85 -18.07
CA THR A 173 1.38 11.16 -17.36
C THR A 173 1.38 10.42 -16.04
N GLY A 174 2.28 9.45 -15.88
CA GLY A 174 2.49 8.73 -14.63
C GLY A 174 3.66 9.33 -13.86
N ILE A 175 3.52 9.55 -12.56
CA ILE A 175 4.63 10.02 -11.72
C ILE A 175 4.94 9.01 -10.61
N THR A 176 6.22 8.83 -10.33
CA THR A 176 6.72 8.06 -9.18
C THR A 176 7.97 8.71 -8.63
N ILE A 177 8.31 8.40 -7.38
CA ILE A 177 9.61 8.75 -6.77
C ILE A 177 10.56 7.54 -6.67
N SER A 178 10.12 6.37 -7.14
CA SER A 178 10.95 5.15 -7.22
C SER A 178 11.58 5.03 -8.60
N LYS A 179 12.91 4.98 -8.64
CA LYS A 179 13.67 4.79 -9.89
C LYS A 179 13.36 3.43 -10.53
N ALA A 180 13.27 2.37 -9.73
CA ALA A 180 12.96 1.02 -10.22
C ALA A 180 11.57 0.93 -10.87
N GLN A 181 10.56 1.57 -10.26
CA GLN A 181 9.22 1.67 -10.82
C GLN A 181 9.18 2.50 -12.09
N HIS A 182 9.88 3.65 -12.11
CA HIS A 182 10.00 4.49 -13.30
C HIS A 182 10.59 3.71 -14.49
N GLU A 183 11.73 3.03 -14.29
CA GLU A 183 12.37 2.22 -15.32
C GLU A 183 11.47 1.09 -15.81
N PHE A 184 10.78 0.41 -14.88
CA PHE A 184 9.85 -0.65 -15.22
C PHE A 184 8.66 -0.15 -16.03
N ALA A 185 7.95 0.86 -15.52
CA ALA A 185 6.74 1.40 -16.15
C ALA A 185 7.05 1.95 -17.54
N THR A 186 8.16 2.68 -17.68
CA THR A 186 8.64 3.19 -18.97
C THR A 186 8.88 2.06 -19.96
N ARG A 187 9.59 1.00 -19.55
CA ARG A 187 9.85 -0.17 -20.40
C ARG A 187 8.55 -0.88 -20.80
N ARG A 188 7.67 -1.16 -19.83
CA ARG A 188 6.37 -1.82 -20.07
C ARG A 188 5.54 -1.08 -21.10
N LEU A 189 5.42 0.24 -20.95
CA LEU A 189 4.62 1.07 -21.85
C LEU A 189 5.24 1.16 -23.25
N ALA A 190 6.58 1.20 -23.33
CA ALA A 190 7.28 1.16 -24.60
C ALA A 190 7.15 -0.19 -25.33
N GLU A 191 7.27 -1.31 -24.62
CA GLU A 191 7.09 -2.66 -25.15
C GLU A 191 5.65 -2.90 -25.62
N ALA A 192 4.67 -2.25 -25.00
CA ALA A 192 3.28 -2.23 -25.43
C ALA A 192 3.01 -1.28 -26.62
N GLY A 193 4.01 -0.53 -27.09
CA GLY A 193 3.86 0.42 -28.19
C GLY A 193 3.08 1.69 -27.83
N LEU A 194 3.05 2.08 -26.55
CA LEU A 194 2.24 3.19 -26.01
C LEU A 194 3.04 4.46 -25.71
N SER A 195 4.31 4.53 -26.12
CA SER A 195 5.22 5.64 -25.81
C SER A 195 4.76 7.01 -26.33
N ASP A 196 3.85 7.06 -27.30
CA ASP A 196 3.28 8.29 -27.85
C ASP A 196 2.17 8.87 -26.97
N ARG A 197 1.52 8.03 -26.16
CA ARG A 197 0.42 8.40 -25.27
C ARG A 197 0.77 8.29 -23.79
N ALA A 198 1.94 7.75 -23.45
CA ALA A 198 2.42 7.62 -22.08
C ALA A 198 3.69 8.46 -21.81
N ASP A 199 3.70 9.15 -20.67
CA ASP A 199 4.86 9.90 -20.17
C ASP A 199 5.09 9.56 -18.69
N VAL A 200 6.11 8.75 -18.38
CA VAL A 200 6.45 8.35 -17.01
C VAL A 200 7.57 9.25 -16.50
N ARG A 201 7.36 9.91 -15.35
CA ARG A 201 8.30 10.86 -14.79
C ARG A 201 8.75 10.47 -13.39
N LEU A 202 10.05 10.56 -13.14
CA LEU A 202 10.63 10.42 -11.81
C LEU A 202 10.58 11.78 -11.09
N VAL A 203 9.42 12.11 -10.53
CA VAL A 203 9.15 13.43 -9.93
C VAL A 203 8.20 13.30 -8.74
N ASP A 204 8.39 14.16 -7.74
CA ASP A 204 7.47 14.29 -6.63
C ASP A 204 6.20 15.05 -7.06
N TYR A 205 5.02 14.62 -6.63
CA TYR A 205 3.75 15.25 -7.00
C TYR A 205 3.70 16.75 -6.67
N ARG A 206 4.45 17.19 -5.65
CA ARG A 206 4.50 18.60 -5.24
C ARG A 206 5.16 19.49 -6.29
N ASP A 207 6.00 18.91 -7.14
CA ASP A 207 6.82 19.61 -8.12
C ASP A 207 6.29 19.38 -9.56
N VAL A 208 5.11 18.76 -9.70
CA VAL A 208 4.43 18.66 -10.99
C VAL A 208 3.82 20.01 -11.37
N GLU A 209 3.99 20.35 -12.65
CA GLU A 209 3.48 21.56 -13.29
C GLU A 209 2.53 21.21 -14.45
N GLY A 210 1.66 22.16 -14.80
CA GLY A 210 0.66 22.01 -15.86
C GLY A 210 -0.75 21.79 -15.35
N THR A 211 -1.64 21.39 -16.25
CA THR A 211 -3.05 21.07 -15.99
C THR A 211 -3.39 19.77 -16.69
N PHE A 212 -4.26 18.98 -16.08
CA PHE A 212 -4.70 17.67 -16.55
C PHE A 212 -6.22 17.61 -16.49
N ASP A 213 -6.82 16.92 -17.45
CA ASP A 213 -8.28 16.79 -17.49
C ASP A 213 -8.78 15.94 -16.31
N ARG A 214 -7.99 14.94 -15.91
CA ARG A 214 -8.30 14.01 -14.81
C ARG A 214 -7.06 13.69 -13.98
N ILE A 215 -7.27 13.44 -12.69
CA ILE A 215 -6.22 12.95 -11.79
C ILE A 215 -6.68 11.66 -11.12
N VAL A 216 -5.81 10.65 -11.10
CA VAL A 216 -5.98 9.40 -10.38
C VAL A 216 -4.81 9.24 -9.41
N SER A 217 -5.10 8.87 -8.16
CA SER A 217 -4.09 8.56 -7.15
C SER A 217 -4.58 7.38 -6.31
N ILE A 218 -3.90 6.24 -6.44
CA ILE A 218 -4.34 4.95 -5.92
C ILE A 218 -3.48 4.61 -4.70
N GLU A 219 -4.10 4.51 -3.51
CA GLU A 219 -3.44 4.11 -2.24
C GLU A 219 -2.12 4.86 -1.94
N MET A 220 -2.06 6.13 -2.36
CA MET A 220 -0.94 7.04 -2.11
C MET A 220 -1.18 7.94 -0.90
N PHE A 221 -2.44 8.16 -0.51
CA PHE A 221 -2.83 9.13 0.52
C PHE A 221 -2.32 8.75 1.91
N GLU A 222 -2.21 7.44 2.17
CA GLU A 222 -1.64 6.81 3.37
C GLU A 222 -0.17 7.20 3.54
N ALA A 223 0.58 7.23 2.43
CA ALA A 223 1.99 7.58 2.41
C ALA A 223 2.23 9.10 2.53
N VAL A 224 1.22 9.95 2.33
CA VAL A 224 1.34 11.42 2.49
C VAL A 224 1.47 11.81 3.96
N GLY A 225 0.72 11.14 4.83
CA GLY A 225 0.65 11.46 6.27
C GLY A 225 -0.18 12.71 6.58
N GLN A 226 -0.91 12.65 7.69
CA GLN A 226 -1.98 13.61 8.03
C GLN A 226 -1.54 15.08 8.02
N ALA A 227 -0.31 15.37 8.44
CA ALA A 227 0.22 16.74 8.48
C ALA A 227 0.35 17.40 7.09
N TYR A 228 0.37 16.61 6.02
CA TYR A 228 0.59 17.09 4.64
C TYR A 228 -0.65 16.97 3.75
N TRP A 229 -1.80 16.55 4.29
CA TRP A 229 -3.04 16.41 3.50
C TRP A 229 -3.47 17.71 2.85
N GLN A 230 -3.34 18.84 3.56
CA GLN A 230 -3.65 20.15 2.98
C GLN A 230 -2.81 20.41 1.72
N THR A 231 -1.48 20.28 1.80
CA THR A 231 -0.58 20.45 0.66
C THR A 231 -0.86 19.48 -0.48
N TYR A 232 -1.27 18.26 -0.16
CA TYR A 232 -1.65 17.26 -1.16
C TYR A 232 -2.87 17.71 -1.96
N PHE A 233 -3.98 18.05 -1.29
CA PHE A 233 -5.19 18.52 -1.98
C PHE A 233 -5.00 19.87 -2.69
N GLU A 234 -4.19 20.80 -2.14
CA GLU A 234 -3.81 22.03 -2.82
C GLU A 234 -3.03 21.76 -4.11
N SER A 235 -2.19 20.72 -4.12
CA SER A 235 -1.47 20.30 -5.34
C SER A 235 -2.42 19.70 -6.37
N LEU A 236 -3.36 18.85 -5.95
CA LEU A 236 -4.39 18.32 -6.86
C LEU A 236 -5.22 19.45 -7.48
N SER A 237 -5.69 20.39 -6.67
CA SER A 237 -6.51 21.51 -7.14
C SER A 237 -5.77 22.44 -8.10
N ARG A 238 -4.44 22.52 -8.02
CA ARG A 238 -3.61 23.32 -8.94
C ARG A 238 -3.44 22.64 -10.30
N LEU A 239 -3.51 21.31 -10.32
CA LEU A 239 -3.22 20.46 -11.48
C LEU A 239 -4.47 20.07 -12.26
N LEU A 240 -5.67 20.40 -11.76
CA LEU A 240 -6.96 20.26 -12.45
C LEU A 240 -7.34 21.54 -13.18
#